data_AF-A0A7W8QXT0-F1
#
_entry.id   AF-A0A7W8QXT0-F1
#
_cell.length_a   1.000
_cell.length_b   1.000
_cell.length_c   1.000
_cell.angle_alpha   90.00
_cell.angle_beta   90.00
_cell.angle_gamma   90.00
#
_symmetry.space_group_name_H-M   'P 1'
#
loop_
_entity.id
_entity.type
_entity.pdbx_description
1 polymer ?
#
loop_
_entity_poly.entity_id
_entity_poly.type
_entity_poly.pdbx_seq_one_letter_code
_entity_poly.pdbx_strand_id
1 'polypeptide(L)' 'MKETKMIPFNQEPVLDTESLMAGLGISRQEANDLLWKMFDDDIIDLIPTLDG' A
#
# COMPACT_ATOMS: atom_id res chain seq x y z
N MET A 1 -12.90 9.24 -36.72
CA MET A 1 -12.95 8.65 -35.36
C MET A 1 -12.10 9.52 -34.46
N LYS A 2 -12.59 9.97 -33.29
CA LYS A 2 -11.77 10.76 -32.36
C LYS A 2 -10.88 9.80 -31.59
N GLU A 3 -9.57 9.99 -31.67
CA GLU A 3 -8.60 9.20 -30.89
C GLU A 3 -8.84 9.44 -29.41
N THR A 4 -9.26 8.40 -28.70
CA THR A 4 -9.32 8.41 -27.24
C THR A 4 -7.89 8.39 -26.73
N LYS A 5 -7.36 9.56 -26.36
CA LYS A 5 -6.07 9.62 -25.67
C LYS A 5 -6.26 8.98 -24.30
N MET A 6 -5.79 7.75 -24.15
CA MET A 6 -5.76 7.10 -22.83
C MET A 6 -4.81 7.88 -21.94
N ILE A 7 -5.27 8.27 -20.76
CA ILE A 7 -4.42 8.86 -19.73
C ILE A 7 -3.49 7.73 -19.25
N PRO A 8 -2.17 7.97 -19.14
CA PRO A 8 -1.25 6.96 -18.62
C PRO A 8 -1.64 6.61 -17.18
N PHE A 9 -1.88 5.32 -16.95
CA PHE A 9 -2.14 4.78 -15.61
C PHE A 9 -0.81 4.70 -14.86
N ASN A 10 -0.60 5.62 -13.93
CA ASN A 10 0.47 5.49 -12.94
C ASN A 10 -0.09 4.64 -11.79
N GLN A 11 0.41 3.42 -11.64
CA GLN A 11 0.14 2.64 -10.43
C GLN A 11 0.76 3.38 -9.26
N GLU A 12 -0.06 3.70 -8.27
CA GLU A 12 0.45 4.14 -6.98
C GLU A 12 1.26 3.00 -6.36
N PRO A 13 2.39 3.31 -5.70
CA PRO A 13 3.18 2.30 -5.02
C PRO A 13 2.34 1.68 -3.89
N VAL A 14 2.10 0.37 -3.99
CA VAL A 14 1.43 -0.38 -2.92
C VAL A 14 2.45 -0.65 -1.82
N LEU A 15 2.15 -0.20 -0.61
CA LEU A 15 2.91 -0.51 0.58
C LEU A 15 2.26 -1.70 1.29
N ASP A 16 2.96 -2.82 1.38
CA ASP A 16 2.50 -4.02 2.09
C ASP A 16 3.41 -4.40 3.26
N THR A 17 2.88 -5.25 4.15
CA THR A 17 3.57 -5.73 5.34
C THR A 17 4.89 -6.41 5.01
N GLU A 18 4.97 -7.17 3.92
CA GLU A 18 6.17 -7.93 3.53
C GLU A 18 7.29 -6.99 3.09
N SER A 19 6.96 -5.96 2.32
CA SER A 19 7.87 -4.93 1.85
C SER A 19 8.45 -4.12 3.02
N LEU A 20 7.63 -3.81 4.03
CA LEU A 20 8.09 -3.14 5.25
C LEU A 20 9.03 -4.01 6.08
N MET A 21 8.70 -5.30 6.25
CA MET A 21 9.58 -6.25 6.93
C MET A 21 10.93 -6.39 6.23
N ALA A 22 10.93 -6.54 4.91
CA ALA A 22 12.15 -6.69 4.12
C ALA A 22 13.00 -5.41 4.09
N GLY A 23 12.37 -4.24 3.98
CA GLY A 23 13.06 -2.96 3.88
C GLY A 23 13.60 -2.43 5.20
N LEU A 24 12.90 -2.69 6.31
CA LEU A 24 13.25 -2.16 7.64
C LEU A 24 13.83 -3.22 8.58
N GLY A 25 13.79 -4.50 8.22
CA GLY A 25 14.26 -5.60 9.07
C GLY A 25 13.42 -5.82 10.31
N ILE A 26 12.15 -5.42 10.28
CA ILE A 26 11.21 -5.49 11.41
C ILE A 26 10.33 -6.74 11.35
N SER A 27 9.73 -7.10 12.49
CA SER A 27 8.76 -8.20 12.55
C SER A 27 7.45 -7.85 11.85
N ARG A 28 6.67 -8.88 11.52
CA ARG A 28 5.31 -8.72 10.96
C ARG A 28 4.40 -7.88 11.85
N GLN A 29 4.51 -8.05 13.17
CA GLN A 29 3.70 -7.31 14.12
C GLN A 29 4.07 -5.83 14.10
N GLU A 30 5.35 -5.49 14.16
CA GLU A 30 5.83 -4.11 14.05
C GLU A 30 5.45 -3.47 12.71
N ALA A 31 5.54 -4.21 11.60
CA ALA A 31 5.12 -3.73 10.29
C ALA A 31 3.61 -3.43 10.23
N ASN A 32 2.78 -4.31 10.81
CA ASN A 32 1.33 -4.07 10.89
C ASN A 32 1.00 -2.89 11.79
N ASP A 33 1.65 -2.75 12.95
CA ASP A 33 1.46 -1.62 13.84
C ASP A 33 1.83 -0.29 13.15
N LEU A 34 2.88 -0.32 12.31
CA LEU A 34 3.29 0.83 11.50
C LEU A 34 2.24 1.20 10.46
N LEU A 35 1.68 0.22 9.75
CA LEU A 35 0.62 0.41 8.76
C LEU A 35 -0.65 0.99 9.41
N TRP A 36 -1.05 0.45 10.55
CA TRP A 36 -2.19 0.98 11.32
C TRP A 36 -1.95 2.42 11.77
N LYS A 37 -0.75 2.74 12.23
CA LYS A 37 -0.40 4.11 12.59
C LYS A 37 -0.46 5.06 11.39
N MET A 38 0.08 4.66 10.24
CA MET A 38 0.03 5.48 9.02
C MET A 38 -1.39 5.71 8.52
N PHE A 39 -2.28 4.73 8.72
CA PHE A 39 -3.70 4.86 8.45
C PHE A 39 -4.38 5.85 9.42
N ASP A 40 -4.13 5.71 10.72
CA ASP A 40 -4.69 6.61 11.74
C ASP A 40 -4.21 8.07 11.56
N ASP A 41 -3.00 8.25 11.01
CA ASP A 41 -2.41 9.56 10.68
C ASP A 41 -2.88 10.10 9.31
N ASP A 42 -3.84 9.45 8.63
CA ASP A 42 -4.37 9.79 7.29
C ASP A 42 -3.28 9.83 6.18
N ILE A 43 -2.19 9.07 6.32
CA ILE A 43 -1.06 9.03 5.37
C ILE A 43 -1.31 8.02 4.24
N ILE A 44 -1.94 6.89 4.56
CA ILE A 44 -2.24 5.81 3.62
C ILE A 44 -3.68 5.33 3.78
N ASP A 45 -4.27 4.84 2.70
CA ASP A 45 -5.49 4.05 2.76
C ASP A 45 -5.13 2.56 2.92
N LEU A 46 -5.77 1.88 3.89
CA LEU A 46 -5.62 0.43 4.03
C LEU A 46 -6.62 -0.28 3.12
N ILE A 47 -6.11 -1.20 2.30
CA ILE A 47 -6.92 -2.06 1.46
C ILE A 47 -7.03 -3.42 2.15
N PRO A 48 -8.19 -3.78 2.74
CA PRO A 48 -8.36 -5.10 3.32
C PRO A 48 -8.32 -6.16 2.23
N THR A 49 -7.44 -7.15 2.38
CA THR A 49 -7.44 -8.35 1.55
C THR A 49 -8.36 -9.38 2.18
N LEU A 50 -9.40 -9.77 1.44
CA LEU A 50 -10.20 -10.96 1.77
C LEU A 50 -9.41 -12.17 1.31
N ASP A 51 -8.50 -12.67 2.14
CA ASP A 51 -7.94 -14.00 1.92
C ASP A 51 -9.06 -15.03 2.16
N GLY A 52 -9.38 -15.79 1.10
CA GLY A 52 -10.40 -16.85 1.07
C GLY A 52 -9.89 -18.20 1.58
#